data_AF-A0A7Y3KBQ8-F1
#
_entry.id   AF-A0A7Y3KBQ8-F1
#
_cell.length_a   1.000
_cell.length_b   1.000
_cell.length_c   1.000
_cell.angle_alpha   90.00
_cell.angle_beta   90.00
_cell.angle_gamma   90.00
#
_symmetry.space_group_name_H-M   'P 1'
#
loop_
_entity.id
_entity.type
_entity.pdbx_description
1 polymer ?
#
loop_
_entity_poly.entity_id
_entity_poly.type
_entity_poly.pdbx_seq_one_letter_code
_entity_poly.pdbx_strand_id
1 'polypeptide(L)'
;MDEEEKYTEIPSAMPPRKNVHRRPPFSWRKVFEKMFGSLRLNPEIKASIRHEPLRKPSEIEPTSRNRLRRRQRRLRLRRHLRMVKITKRITYTTLIVFAVVVVTFWAKFAIVYHVPSFMQTGKLQSASAYLVVKSWWFGPTFIDLNPYVQASLASGNLAIETPIQSLVGQLGNYQDIVTNHKKILFVWQQ
;
A
#
# COMPACT_ATOMS: atom_id res chain seq x y z
N MET A 1 3.74 88.26 -19.01
CA MET A 1 5.11 87.72 -19.20
C MET A 1 5.67 87.50 -17.81
N ASP A 2 5.10 86.59 -17.03
CA ASP A 2 5.04 85.13 -17.25
C ASP A 2 6.45 84.58 -17.47
N GLU A 3 7.05 84.02 -16.42
CA GLU A 3 7.26 82.58 -16.37
C GLU A 3 7.62 82.17 -14.93
N GLU A 4 6.70 81.41 -14.33
CA GLU A 4 6.83 80.74 -13.06
C GLU A 4 7.75 79.51 -13.22
N GLU A 5 8.94 79.52 -12.62
CA GLU A 5 9.70 78.29 -12.42
C GLU A 5 9.15 77.52 -11.21
N LYS A 6 8.23 76.63 -11.58
CA LYS A 6 7.53 75.63 -10.79
C LYS A 6 8.52 74.60 -10.21
N TYR A 7 8.84 74.76 -8.93
CA TYR A 7 9.48 73.70 -8.13
C TYR A 7 8.61 72.44 -8.16
N THR A 8 9.13 71.39 -8.77
CA THR A 8 8.54 70.06 -8.70
C THR A 8 8.96 69.42 -7.38
N GLU A 9 8.11 69.57 -6.37
CA GLU A 9 8.16 68.71 -5.18
C GLU A 9 8.01 67.25 -5.62
N ILE A 10 9.02 66.42 -5.37
CA ILE A 10 8.95 64.97 -5.54
C ILE A 10 8.42 64.39 -4.22
N PRO A 11 7.19 63.85 -4.15
CA PRO A 11 6.75 63.13 -2.98
C PRO A 11 7.08 61.66 -3.18
N SER A 12 7.94 61.08 -2.34
CA SER A 12 7.72 59.70 -1.88
C SER A 12 8.64 59.35 -0.73
N ALA A 13 8.16 59.64 0.47
CA ALA A 13 8.55 58.91 1.66
C ALA A 13 8.37 57.40 1.39
N MET A 14 9.49 56.71 1.19
CA MET A 14 9.49 55.25 1.05
C MET A 14 9.07 54.66 2.41
N PRO A 15 8.00 53.83 2.48
CA PRO A 15 7.57 53.28 3.76
C PRO A 15 8.65 52.36 4.33
N PRO A 16 8.85 52.34 5.66
CA PRO A 16 9.87 51.50 6.28
C PRO A 16 9.62 50.03 5.95
N ARG A 17 10.62 49.41 5.32
CA ARG A 17 10.63 48.00 4.93
C ARG A 17 10.38 47.15 6.18
N LYS A 18 9.21 46.53 6.26
CA LYS A 18 8.80 45.61 7.34
C LYS A 18 9.90 44.59 7.57
N ASN A 19 10.53 44.62 8.75
CA ASN A 19 11.61 43.72 9.14
C ASN A 19 11.16 42.26 8.97
N VAL A 20 11.54 41.64 7.86
CA VAL A 20 11.37 40.22 7.62
C VAL A 20 12.33 39.52 8.57
N HIS A 21 11.81 38.99 9.68
CA HIS A 21 12.56 38.09 10.54
C HIS A 21 13.05 36.90 9.72
N ARG A 22 14.31 36.96 9.27
CA ARG A 22 14.99 35.85 8.63
C ARG A 22 14.99 34.69 9.63
N ARG A 23 14.30 33.60 9.28
CA ARG A 23 14.39 32.37 10.07
C ARG A 23 15.86 31.94 10.08
N PRO A 24 16.43 31.60 11.24
CA PRO A 24 17.82 31.18 11.31
C PRO A 24 18.03 29.93 10.44
N PRO A 25 19.23 29.78 9.84
CA PRO A 25 19.54 28.63 9.01
C PRO A 25 19.38 27.33 9.81
N PHE A 26 18.91 26.29 9.12
CA PHE A 26 18.70 24.97 9.68
C PHE A 26 20.06 24.37 10.10
N SER A 27 20.23 24.11 11.39
CA SER A 27 21.46 23.55 11.96
C SER A 27 21.16 22.19 12.57
N TRP A 28 21.78 21.14 12.01
CA TRP A 28 21.72 19.78 12.56
C TRP A 28 22.21 19.71 14.00
N ARG A 29 23.23 20.52 14.36
CA ARG A 29 23.76 20.60 15.72
C ARG A 29 22.70 20.97 16.75
N LYS A 30 21.83 21.95 16.44
CA LYS A 30 20.69 22.33 17.31
C LYS A 30 19.61 21.26 17.41
N VAL A 31 19.42 20.46 16.36
CA VAL A 31 18.48 19.34 16.36
C VAL A 31 18.99 18.21 17.26
N PHE A 32 20.29 17.90 17.17
CA PHE A 32 20.96 16.92 18.03
C PHE A 32 21.00 17.38 19.50
N GLU A 33 21.36 18.64 19.78
CA GLU A 33 21.30 19.20 21.15
C GLU A 33 19.89 19.15 21.72
N LYS A 34 18.84 19.32 20.91
CA LYS A 34 17.46 19.24 21.37
C LYS A 34 16.97 17.81 21.61
N MET A 35 17.47 16.84 20.84
CA MET A 35 17.16 15.43 21.02
C MET A 35 17.86 14.85 22.26
N PHE A 36 19.16 15.09 22.39
CA PHE A 36 20.01 14.50 23.44
C PHE A 36 20.17 15.39 24.68
N GLY A 37 19.92 16.69 24.57
CA GLY A 37 19.90 17.62 25.70
C GLY A 37 18.62 17.55 26.55
N SER A 38 17.65 16.71 26.17
CA SER A 38 16.41 16.51 26.93
C SER A 38 16.60 15.83 28.30
N LEU A 39 17.82 15.34 28.60
CA LEU A 39 18.20 14.83 29.93
C LEU A 39 18.92 15.88 30.81
N ARG A 40 19.35 17.02 30.26
CA ARG A 40 19.81 18.15 31.06
C ARG A 40 18.65 19.12 31.21
N LEU A 41 18.01 19.09 32.40
CA LEU A 41 17.10 20.13 32.83
C LEU A 41 17.71 21.50 32.50
N ASN A 42 17.06 22.20 31.58
CA ASN A 42 17.42 23.54 31.15
C ASN A 42 17.61 24.41 32.41
N PRO A 43 18.78 25.02 32.67
CA PRO A 43 19.04 25.76 33.91
C PRO A 43 18.06 26.93 34.12
N GLU A 44 17.44 27.45 33.04
CA GLU A 44 16.34 28.40 33.12
C GLU A 44 15.12 27.87 33.89
N ILE A 45 14.85 26.56 33.84
CA ILE A 45 13.74 25.94 34.58
C ILE A 45 14.06 25.87 36.07
N LYS A 46 15.35 25.74 36.46
CA LYS A 46 15.73 25.81 37.88
C LYS A 46 15.57 27.24 38.44
N ALA A 47 15.76 28.27 37.62
CA ALA A 47 15.53 29.65 38.02
C ALA A 47 14.04 30.01 38.14
N SER A 48 13.15 29.35 37.39
CA SER A 48 11.69 29.53 37.51
C SER A 48 11.06 28.74 38.66
N ILE A 49 11.83 27.90 39.37
CA ILE A 49 11.42 27.30 40.65
C ILE A 49 11.93 28.20 41.79
N ARG A 50 11.78 29.52 41.64
CA ARG A 50 11.57 30.38 42.82
C ARG A 50 10.09 30.32 43.08
N HIS A 51 9.73 30.06 44.34
CA HIS A 51 8.36 30.02 44.82
C HIS A 51 7.59 31.26 44.36
N GLU A 52 6.91 31.12 43.21
CA GLU A 52 5.91 32.07 42.78
C GLU A 52 4.80 31.96 43.84
N PRO A 53 4.52 33.03 44.60
CA PRO A 53 3.49 32.95 45.63
C PRO A 53 2.21 32.50 44.94
N LEU A 54 1.57 31.47 45.48
CA LEU A 54 0.31 30.91 45.00
C LEU A 54 -0.69 32.07 44.86
N ARG A 55 -0.79 32.63 43.64
CA ARG A 55 -1.75 33.69 43.33
C ARG A 55 -3.13 33.17 43.68
N LYS A 56 -3.85 33.92 44.50
CA LYS A 56 -5.20 33.56 44.93
C LYS A 56 -6.08 33.29 43.69
N PRO A 57 -6.94 32.26 43.70
CA PRO A 57 -7.81 31.91 42.58
C PRO A 57 -8.69 33.05 42.05
N SER A 58 -8.87 34.11 42.84
CA SER A 58 -9.66 35.30 42.54
C SER A 58 -9.02 36.27 41.54
N GLU A 59 -7.70 36.21 41.30
CA GLU A 59 -6.98 37.12 40.37
C GLU A 59 -6.73 36.51 38.98
N ILE A 60 -7.23 35.31 38.70
CA ILE A 60 -7.08 34.69 37.38
C ILE A 60 -7.95 35.48 36.40
N GLU A 61 -7.33 36.43 35.70
CA GLU A 61 -7.97 37.24 34.67
C GLU A 61 -8.81 36.36 33.72
N PRO A 62 -10.07 36.74 33.41
CA PRO A 62 -10.96 35.97 32.54
C PRO A 62 -10.39 35.75 31.12
N THR A 63 -9.40 36.55 30.74
CA THR A 63 -8.68 36.49 29.46
C THR A 63 -7.83 35.20 29.33
N SER A 64 -7.27 34.69 30.43
CA SER A 64 -6.43 33.49 30.47
C SER A 64 -7.23 32.20 30.28
N ARG A 65 -8.44 32.12 30.87
CA ARG A 65 -9.41 31.03 30.68
C ARG A 65 -9.83 30.89 29.22
N ASN A 66 -10.01 32.01 28.52
CA ASN A 66 -10.35 32.03 27.10
C ASN A 66 -9.18 31.59 26.20
N ARG A 67 -7.92 31.89 26.57
CA ARG A 67 -6.72 31.39 25.85
C ARG A 67 -6.54 29.88 26.00
N LEU A 68 -6.78 29.32 27.19
CA LEU A 68 -6.72 27.87 27.43
C LEU A 68 -7.79 27.11 26.63
N ARG A 69 -9.04 27.62 26.59
CA ARG A 69 -10.12 27.05 25.76
C ARG A 69 -9.77 27.07 24.26
N ARG A 70 -9.20 28.17 23.76
CA ARG A 70 -8.75 28.27 22.35
C ARG A 70 -7.59 27.31 22.04
N ARG A 71 -6.65 27.13 22.97
CA ARG A 71 -5.52 26.19 22.80
C ARG A 71 -5.99 24.74 22.79
N GLN A 72 -6.94 24.38 23.64
CA GLN A 72 -7.53 23.04 23.65
C GLN A 72 -8.27 22.71 22.34
N ARG A 73 -9.05 23.65 21.78
CA ARG A 73 -9.71 23.45 20.48
C ARG A 73 -8.71 23.20 19.34
N ARG A 74 -7.61 23.97 19.30
CA ARG A 74 -6.54 23.79 18.30
C ARG A 74 -5.83 22.44 18.44
N LEU A 75 -5.63 21.94 19.66
CA LEU A 75 -5.04 20.63 19.89
C LEU A 75 -5.97 19.49 19.46
N ARG A 76 -7.29 19.60 19.71
CA ARG A 76 -8.28 18.63 19.22
C ARG A 76 -8.30 18.57 17.68
N LEU A 77 -8.34 19.74 17.02
CA LEU A 77 -8.24 19.84 15.56
C LEU A 77 -6.94 19.21 15.02
N ARG A 78 -5.79 19.51 15.64
CA ARG A 78 -4.52 18.91 15.23
C ARG A 78 -4.49 17.39 15.40
N ARG A 79 -5.03 16.88 16.51
CA ARG A 79 -5.16 15.43 16.74
C ARG A 79 -6.08 14.81 15.70
N HIS A 80 -7.24 15.42 15.44
CA HIS A 80 -8.18 14.94 14.44
C HIS A 80 -7.57 14.89 13.03
N LEU A 81 -6.91 15.97 12.59
CA LEU A 81 -6.23 16.01 11.29
C LEU A 81 -5.10 14.98 11.20
N ARG A 82 -4.37 14.72 12.29
CA ARG A 82 -3.39 13.62 12.33
C ARG A 82 -4.07 12.26 12.22
N MET A 83 -5.15 12.03 12.96
CA MET A 83 -5.92 10.78 12.88
C MET A 83 -6.44 10.56 11.46
N VAL A 84 -7.03 11.56 10.81
CA VAL A 84 -7.52 11.48 9.43
C VAL A 84 -6.41 11.13 8.44
N LYS A 85 -5.22 11.70 8.59
CA LYS A 85 -4.07 11.34 7.74
C LYS A 85 -3.63 9.90 7.95
N ILE A 86 -3.64 9.43 9.21
CA ILE A 86 -3.26 8.07 9.57
C ILE A 86 -4.31 7.08 9.04
N THR A 87 -5.61 7.31 9.25
CA THR A 87 -6.67 6.44 8.72
C THR A 87 -6.62 6.36 7.21
N LYS A 88 -6.45 7.48 6.50
CA LYS A 88 -6.28 7.46 5.03
C LYS A 88 -5.12 6.58 4.61
N ARG A 89 -3.96 6.71 5.27
CA ARG A 89 -2.79 5.87 4.97
C ARG A 89 -3.09 4.39 5.21
N ILE A 90 -3.71 4.07 6.34
CA ILE A 90 -4.09 2.69 6.68
C ILE A 90 -5.06 2.14 5.64
N THR A 91 -6.12 2.88 5.29
CA THR A 91 -7.12 2.43 4.31
C THR A 91 -6.50 2.17 2.94
N TYR A 92 -5.58 3.03 2.47
CA TYR A 92 -4.88 2.78 1.21
C TYR A 92 -3.98 1.55 1.29
N THR A 93 -3.22 1.39 2.38
CA THR A 93 -2.37 0.19 2.54
C THR A 93 -3.18 -1.09 2.63
N THR A 94 -4.31 -1.09 3.34
CA THR A 94 -5.19 -2.27 3.43
C THR A 94 -5.85 -2.57 2.10
N LEU A 95 -6.25 -1.56 1.33
CA LEU A 95 -6.79 -1.76 -0.02
C LEU A 95 -5.75 -2.35 -0.97
N ILE A 96 -4.51 -1.86 -0.92
CA ILE A 96 -3.42 -2.39 -1.76
C ILE A 96 -3.10 -3.83 -1.38
N VAL A 97 -2.95 -4.11 -0.08
CA VAL A 97 -2.72 -5.49 0.39
C VAL A 97 -3.87 -6.40 0.01
N PHE A 98 -5.12 -5.96 0.19
CA PHE A 98 -6.30 -6.70 -0.24
C PHE A 98 -6.30 -6.94 -1.76
N ALA A 99 -5.98 -5.93 -2.56
CA ALA A 99 -5.87 -6.09 -4.01
C ALA A 99 -4.78 -7.09 -4.39
N VAL A 100 -3.62 -7.06 -3.73
CA VAL A 100 -2.55 -8.06 -3.93
C VAL A 100 -3.02 -9.46 -3.52
N VAL A 101 -3.70 -9.60 -2.39
CA VAL A 101 -4.26 -10.88 -1.93
C VAL A 101 -5.31 -11.38 -2.92
N VAL A 102 -6.21 -10.52 -3.40
CA VAL A 102 -7.18 -10.90 -4.42
C VAL A 102 -6.47 -11.30 -5.70
N VAL A 103 -5.52 -10.51 -6.22
CA VAL A 103 -4.79 -10.86 -7.45
C VAL A 103 -3.97 -12.15 -7.30
N THR A 104 -3.40 -12.42 -6.13
CA THR A 104 -2.63 -13.65 -5.86
C THR A 104 -3.51 -14.87 -5.59
N PHE A 105 -4.63 -14.68 -4.89
CA PHE A 105 -5.61 -15.72 -4.56
C PHE A 105 -6.62 -15.96 -5.69
N TRP A 106 -6.72 -15.03 -6.64
CA TRP A 106 -7.41 -15.20 -7.93
C TRP A 106 -6.57 -16.07 -8.88
N ALA A 107 -5.92 -17.10 -8.33
CA ALA A 107 -5.44 -18.24 -9.07
C ALA A 107 -6.68 -19.01 -9.55
N LYS A 108 -6.89 -19.01 -10.86
CA LYS A 108 -8.06 -19.59 -11.49
C LYS A 108 -7.88 -21.11 -11.51
N PHE A 109 -8.71 -21.83 -10.76
CA PHE A 109 -8.74 -23.29 -10.79
C PHE A 109 -9.17 -23.78 -12.19
N ALA A 110 -8.47 -24.78 -12.70
CA ALA A 110 -8.88 -25.48 -13.90
C ALA A 110 -9.49 -26.83 -13.50
N ILE A 111 -10.68 -27.13 -14.02
CA ILE A 111 -11.31 -28.44 -13.87
C ILE A 111 -11.04 -29.21 -15.16
N VAL A 112 -10.38 -30.35 -15.00
CA VAL A 112 -10.04 -31.26 -16.09
C VAL A 112 -11.06 -32.39 -16.09
N TYR A 113 -11.78 -32.55 -17.19
CA TYR A 113 -12.78 -33.59 -17.37
C TYR A 113 -12.29 -34.65 -18.36
N HIS A 114 -12.87 -35.86 -18.25
CA HIS A 114 -12.60 -36.99 -19.13
C HIS A 114 -11.11 -37.37 -19.17
N VAL A 115 -10.60 -37.81 -18.02
CA VAL A 115 -9.23 -38.33 -17.93
C VAL A 115 -9.14 -39.63 -18.74
N PRO A 116 -8.30 -39.71 -19.78
CA PRO A 116 -8.16 -40.92 -20.58
C PRO A 116 -7.56 -42.06 -19.76
N SER A 117 -7.94 -43.29 -20.11
CA SER A 117 -7.60 -44.50 -19.36
C SER A 117 -6.09 -44.71 -19.16
N PHE A 118 -5.26 -44.29 -20.10
CA PHE A 118 -3.80 -44.40 -19.97
C PHE A 118 -3.20 -43.48 -18.88
N MET A 119 -3.91 -42.43 -18.45
CA MET A 119 -3.50 -41.56 -17.33
C MET A 119 -4.09 -42.00 -15.99
N GLN A 120 -4.99 -42.99 -15.99
CA GLN A 120 -5.60 -43.53 -14.79
C GLN A 120 -4.64 -44.52 -14.10
N THR A 121 -3.50 -44.02 -13.64
CA THR A 121 -2.48 -44.79 -12.92
C THR A 121 -2.17 -44.14 -11.57
N GLY A 122 -1.82 -44.96 -10.57
CA GLY A 122 -1.51 -44.48 -9.22
C GLY A 122 -2.67 -43.70 -8.59
N LYS A 123 -2.44 -42.43 -8.22
CA LYS A 123 -3.46 -41.57 -7.57
C LYS A 123 -4.65 -41.21 -8.47
N LEU A 124 -4.57 -41.50 -9.77
CA LEU A 124 -5.61 -41.20 -10.76
C LEU A 124 -6.35 -42.46 -11.23
N GLN A 125 -6.13 -43.62 -10.62
CA GLN A 125 -6.61 -44.93 -11.09
C GLN A 125 -8.13 -45.05 -11.31
N SER A 126 -8.93 -44.18 -10.69
CA SER A 126 -10.38 -44.13 -10.88
C SER A 126 -10.90 -42.70 -11.02
N ALA A 127 -10.02 -41.78 -11.42
CA ALA A 127 -10.36 -40.37 -11.58
C ALA A 127 -11.10 -40.13 -12.90
N SER A 128 -12.34 -39.66 -12.84
CA SER A 128 -13.08 -39.18 -14.02
C SER A 128 -12.83 -37.70 -14.30
N ALA A 129 -12.53 -36.92 -13.25
CA ALA A 129 -12.17 -35.51 -13.32
C ALA A 129 -11.21 -35.11 -12.18
N TYR A 130 -10.42 -34.06 -12.37
CA TYR A 130 -9.58 -33.50 -11.30
C TYR A 130 -9.42 -31.99 -11.40
N LEU A 131 -9.13 -31.36 -10.26
CA LEU A 131 -8.97 -29.91 -10.13
C LEU A 131 -7.50 -29.55 -9.96
N VAL A 132 -7.03 -28.61 -10.77
CA VAL A 132 -5.62 -28.18 -10.83
C VAL A 132 -5.50 -26.69 -10.52
N VAL A 133 -4.49 -26.33 -9.74
CA VAL A 133 -4.09 -24.93 -9.58
C VAL A 133 -3.32 -24.48 -10.81
N LYS A 134 -3.84 -23.48 -11.51
CA LYS A 134 -3.20 -22.92 -12.69
C LYS A 134 -3.07 -21.39 -12.58
N SER A 135 -2.02 -20.86 -13.19
CA SER A 135 -1.83 -19.42 -13.36
C SER A 135 -2.85 -18.83 -14.33
N TRP A 136 -3.47 -17.70 -13.94
CA TRP A 136 -4.62 -17.07 -14.63
C TRP A 136 -4.39 -16.64 -16.08
N TRP A 137 -3.13 -16.52 -16.51
CA TRP A 137 -2.73 -16.20 -17.87
C TRP A 137 -2.91 -17.37 -18.86
N PHE A 138 -3.25 -18.56 -18.38
CA PHE A 138 -3.27 -19.77 -19.18
C PHE A 138 -4.68 -20.35 -19.35
N GLY A 139 -5.44 -19.85 -20.34
CA GLY A 139 -6.48 -20.65 -20.99
C GLY A 139 -7.84 -20.82 -20.29
N PRO A 140 -8.70 -21.72 -20.80
CA PRO A 140 -10.04 -21.96 -20.29
C PRO A 140 -10.03 -22.65 -18.92
N THR A 141 -11.08 -22.42 -18.12
CA THR A 141 -11.31 -23.06 -16.81
C THR A 141 -11.62 -24.55 -16.92
N PHE A 142 -12.10 -24.97 -18.08
CA PHE A 142 -12.53 -26.32 -18.34
C PHE A 142 -11.71 -26.88 -19.48
N ILE A 143 -11.06 -28.01 -19.23
CA ILE A 143 -10.21 -28.67 -20.22
C ILE A 143 -10.68 -30.10 -20.35
N ASP A 144 -11.11 -30.44 -21.55
CA ASP A 144 -11.38 -31.81 -21.95
C ASP A 144 -10.12 -32.38 -22.61
N LEU A 145 -9.63 -33.51 -22.13
CA LEU A 145 -8.43 -34.17 -22.66
C LEU A 145 -8.74 -35.04 -23.89
N ASN A 146 -9.98 -35.46 -24.05
CA ASN A 146 -10.42 -36.34 -25.13
C ASN A 146 -10.15 -35.79 -26.55
N PRO A 147 -10.41 -34.51 -26.87
CA PRO A 147 -10.11 -33.98 -28.22
C PRO A 147 -8.61 -34.00 -28.55
N TYR A 148 -7.74 -33.78 -27.55
CA TYR A 148 -6.28 -33.87 -27.73
C TYR A 148 -5.83 -35.32 -27.93
N VAL A 149 -6.48 -36.26 -27.26
CA VAL A 149 -6.24 -37.69 -27.52
C VAL A 149 -6.68 -38.04 -28.95
N GLN A 150 -7.89 -37.68 -29.37
CA GLN A 150 -8.39 -37.98 -30.71
C GLN A 150 -7.53 -37.35 -31.82
N ALA A 151 -7.07 -36.11 -31.63
CA ALA A 151 -6.15 -35.46 -32.57
C ALA A 151 -4.80 -36.19 -32.66
N SER A 152 -4.31 -36.79 -31.56
CA SER A 152 -3.11 -37.64 -31.57
C SER A 152 -3.33 -38.99 -32.27
N LEU A 153 -4.52 -39.58 -32.17
CA LEU A 153 -4.90 -40.78 -32.91
C LEU A 153 -5.03 -40.51 -34.42
N ALA A 154 -5.64 -39.38 -34.79
CA ALA A 154 -5.83 -39.01 -36.18
C ALA A 154 -4.52 -38.69 -36.92
N SER A 155 -3.49 -38.21 -36.22
CA SER A 155 -2.20 -37.87 -36.81
C SER A 155 -1.26 -39.06 -37.03
N GLY A 156 -1.66 -40.28 -36.70
CA GLY A 156 -0.88 -41.50 -36.96
C GLY A 156 0.38 -41.67 -36.10
N ASN A 157 0.64 -40.74 -35.17
CA ASN A 157 1.87 -40.69 -34.37
C ASN A 157 1.86 -41.65 -33.15
N LEU A 158 0.78 -42.38 -32.90
CA LEU A 158 0.66 -43.27 -31.73
C LEU A 158 1.54 -44.53 -31.80
N ALA A 159 2.10 -44.89 -32.95
CA ALA A 159 2.83 -46.15 -33.11
C ALA A 159 4.28 -46.10 -32.62
N ILE A 160 4.85 -44.92 -32.35
CA ILE A 160 6.30 -44.75 -32.06
C ILE A 160 6.55 -44.07 -30.70
N GLU A 161 5.65 -43.18 -30.24
CA GLU A 161 5.80 -42.45 -28.98
C GLU A 161 4.81 -42.92 -27.91
N THR A 162 5.22 -42.85 -26.64
CA THR A 162 4.31 -43.15 -25.54
C THR A 162 3.10 -42.19 -25.59
N PRO A 163 1.85 -42.67 -25.38
CA PRO A 163 0.63 -41.87 -25.57
C PRO A 163 0.57 -40.60 -24.68
N ILE A 164 1.37 -40.58 -23.61
CA ILE A 164 1.52 -39.42 -22.73
C ILE A 164 2.39 -38.34 -23.39
N GLN A 165 3.43 -38.70 -24.13
CA GLN A 165 4.32 -37.75 -24.80
C GLN A 165 3.61 -37.03 -25.95
N SER A 166 2.83 -37.75 -26.74
CA SER A 166 2.03 -37.16 -27.82
C SER A 166 0.97 -36.21 -27.26
N LEU A 167 0.31 -36.58 -26.16
CA LEU A 167 -0.63 -35.73 -25.45
C LEU A 167 0.05 -34.45 -24.92
N VAL A 168 1.20 -34.58 -24.26
CA VAL A 168 1.98 -33.44 -23.75
C VAL A 168 2.39 -32.49 -24.88
N GLY A 169 2.83 -33.03 -26.02
CA GLY A 169 3.18 -32.25 -27.20
C GLY A 169 2.00 -31.43 -27.76
N GLN A 170 0.78 -31.98 -27.72
CA GLN A 170 -0.42 -31.27 -28.18
C GLN A 170 -0.99 -30.29 -27.16
N LEU A 171 -0.83 -30.56 -25.87
CA LEU A 171 -1.22 -29.62 -24.82
C LEU A 171 -0.33 -28.37 -24.83
N GLY A 172 0.92 -28.43 -25.30
CA GLY A 172 1.81 -27.26 -25.36
C GLY A 172 1.90 -26.53 -24.02
N ASN A 173 1.37 -25.29 -23.95
CA ASN A 173 1.32 -24.49 -22.73
C ASN A 173 0.50 -25.11 -21.57
N TYR A 174 -0.28 -26.16 -21.84
CA TYR A 174 -1.08 -26.89 -20.88
C TYR A 174 -0.39 -28.17 -20.37
N GLN A 175 0.84 -28.47 -20.81
CA GLN A 175 1.58 -29.68 -20.41
C GLN A 175 1.67 -29.89 -18.90
N ASP A 176 1.77 -28.78 -18.15
CA ASP A 176 1.88 -28.75 -16.69
C ASP A 176 0.71 -29.42 -15.98
N ILE A 177 -0.45 -29.50 -16.64
CA ILE A 177 -1.65 -30.17 -16.13
C ILE A 177 -1.44 -31.68 -16.02
N VAL A 178 -0.71 -32.25 -16.99
CA VAL A 178 -0.47 -33.69 -17.11
C VAL A 178 0.84 -34.10 -16.40
N THR A 179 1.89 -33.29 -16.52
CA THR A 179 3.23 -33.63 -16.00
C THR A 179 3.36 -33.40 -14.49
N ASN A 180 2.72 -32.36 -13.94
CA ASN A 180 2.83 -31.98 -12.54
C ASN A 180 1.63 -32.46 -11.71
N HIS A 181 1.54 -33.77 -11.50
CA HIS A 181 0.55 -34.40 -10.60
C HIS A 181 0.56 -33.84 -9.16
N LYS A 182 1.65 -33.18 -8.73
CA LYS A 182 1.77 -32.51 -7.42
C LYS A 182 0.91 -31.24 -7.28
N LYS A 183 0.43 -30.66 -8.38
CA LYS A 183 -0.43 -29.45 -8.39
C LYS A 183 -1.94 -29.79 -8.40
N ILE A 184 -2.29 -31.08 -8.31
CA ILE A 184 -3.67 -31.57 -8.25
C ILE A 184 -4.19 -31.38 -6.83
N LEU A 185 -5.31 -30.67 -6.70
CA LEU A 185 -5.94 -30.39 -5.42
C LEU A 185 -7.01 -31.41 -5.05
N PHE A 186 -7.74 -31.91 -6.05
CA PHE A 186 -8.86 -32.81 -5.80
C PHE A 186 -9.11 -33.73 -6.99
N VAL A 187 -9.52 -34.95 -6.70
CA VAL A 187 -9.82 -36.01 -7.68
C VAL A 187 -11.26 -36.48 -7.46
N TRP A 188 -12.06 -36.48 -8.52
CA TRP A 188 -13.42 -37.01 -8.50
C TRP A 188 -13.41 -38.43 -9.06
N GLN A 189 -14.02 -39.35 -8.32
CA GLN A 189 -14.25 -40.74 -8.70
C GLN A 189 -15.76 -40.96 -8.81
N GLN A 190 -16.20 -41.72 -9.81
CA GLN A 190 -17.59 -42.11 -10.04
C GLN A 190 -17.74 -43.62 -9.88
#